data_AF-A0A1F5YX44-F1
#
_entry.id   AF-A0A1F5YX44-F1
#
_cell.length_a   1.000
_cell.length_b   1.000
_cell.length_c   1.000
_cell.angle_alpha   90.00
_cell.angle_beta   90.00
_cell.angle_gamma   90.00
#
_symmetry.space_group_name_H-M   'P 1'
#
loop_
_entity.id
_entity.type
_entity.pdbx_description
1 polymer ?
#
loop_
_entity_poly.entity_id
_entity_poly.type
_entity_poly.pdbx_seq_one_letter_code
_entity_poly.pdbx_strand_id
1 'polypeptide(L)'
;MTTITASRTRIPRSIFARVVHEGERVKITKYDEEVYLISKADMELLRAVEDSADLQQAEEIRERIRKGEEKAAPWGATKRELGL
;
A
#
# COMPACT_ATOMS: atom_id res chain seq x y z
N MET A 1 -16.10 6.27 -7.00
CA MET A 1 -14.84 7.04 -7.05
C MET A 1 -15.14 8.39 -7.67
N THR A 2 -14.89 9.48 -6.96
CA THR A 2 -15.13 10.84 -7.45
C THR A 2 -13.89 11.36 -8.18
N THR A 3 -14.04 12.07 -9.31
CA THR A 3 -12.92 12.69 -10.04
C THR A 3 -13.02 14.21 -9.98
N ILE A 4 -11.91 14.89 -9.69
CA ILE A 4 -11.82 16.37 -9.72
C ILE A 4 -10.62 16.82 -10.56
N THR A 5 -10.80 17.86 -11.37
CA THR A 5 -9.70 18.51 -12.09
C THR A 5 -9.02 19.54 -11.18
N ALA A 6 -7.69 19.55 -11.12
CA ALA A 6 -6.90 20.40 -10.22
C ALA A 6 -6.89 21.91 -10.56
N SER A 7 -7.82 22.38 -11.41
CA SER A 7 -8.02 23.82 -11.67
C SER A 7 -8.51 24.59 -10.44
N ARG A 8 -8.96 23.88 -9.39
CA ARG A 8 -9.36 24.44 -8.10
C ARG A 8 -8.23 24.30 -7.08
N THR A 9 -7.77 25.43 -6.53
CA THR A 9 -6.74 25.50 -5.47
C THR A 9 -7.21 24.92 -4.13
N ARG A 10 -8.50 24.54 -3.99
CA ARG A 10 -9.10 24.08 -2.74
C ARG A 10 -9.97 22.85 -2.95
N ILE A 11 -9.75 21.82 -2.14
CA ILE A 11 -10.61 20.64 -2.06
C ILE A 11 -11.97 21.07 -1.46
N PRO A 12 -13.10 20.80 -2.14
CA PRO A 12 -14.42 21.11 -1.59
C PRO A 12 -14.63 20.43 -0.24
N ARG A 13 -15.20 21.15 0.74
CA ARG A 13 -15.46 20.60 2.09
C ARG A 13 -16.33 19.33 2.04
N SER A 14 -17.29 19.26 1.12
CA SER A 14 -18.13 18.07 0.92
C SER A 14 -17.31 16.85 0.51
N ILE A 15 -16.34 17.02 -0.40
CA ILE A 15 -15.45 15.94 -0.83
C ILE A 15 -14.55 15.51 0.33
N PHE A 16 -13.99 16.45 1.08
CA PHE A 16 -13.17 16.14 2.25
C PHE A 16 -13.96 15.33 3.30
N ALA A 17 -15.19 15.75 3.61
CA ALA A 17 -16.05 15.05 4.57
C ALA A 17 -16.36 13.62 4.14
N ARG A 18 -16.67 13.39 2.85
CA ARG A 18 -16.94 12.05 2.31
C ARG A 18 -15.71 11.16 2.36
N VAL A 19 -14.52 11.68 2.07
CA VAL A 19 -13.27 10.92 2.21
C VAL A 19 -13.04 10.50 3.66
N VAL A 20 -13.20 11.43 4.61
CA VAL A 20 -12.88 11.17 6.03
C VAL A 20 -13.92 10.30 6.72
N HIS A 21 -15.21 10.48 6.42
CA HIS A 21 -16.30 9.83 7.17
C HIS A 21 -16.95 8.67 6.43
N GLU A 22 -16.94 8.68 5.10
CA GLU A 22 -17.58 7.65 4.27
C GLU A 22 -16.56 6.73 3.59
N GLY A 23 -15.26 6.95 3.80
CA GLY A 23 -14.18 6.17 3.17
C GLY A 23 -14.11 6.37 1.65
N GLU A 24 -14.64 7.49 1.15
CA GLU A 24 -14.63 7.75 -0.28
C GLU A 24 -13.20 7.95 -0.81
N ARG A 25 -12.89 7.32 -1.95
CA ARG A 25 -11.64 7.55 -2.70
C ARG A 25 -11.88 8.54 -3.84
N VAL A 26 -11.01 9.54 -3.92
CA VAL A 26 -11.12 10.63 -4.89
C VAL A 26 -9.87 10.66 -5.77
N LYS A 27 -10.08 10.72 -7.08
CA LYS A 27 -9.03 10.92 -8.06
C LYS A 27 -8.95 12.40 -8.44
N ILE A 28 -7.77 12.99 -8.35
CA ILE A 28 -7.48 14.36 -8.75
C ILE A 28 -6.64 14.29 -10.01
N THR A 29 -7.06 14.97 -11.09
CA THR A 29 -6.36 14.96 -12.37
C THR A 29 -5.92 16.36 -12.78
N LYS A 30 -4.72 16.47 -13.34
CA LYS A 30 -4.21 17.71 -13.96
C LYS A 30 -3.35 17.36 -15.16
N TYR A 31 -3.80 17.76 -16.36
CA TYR A 31 -3.21 17.28 -17.62
C TYR A 31 -3.16 15.73 -17.60
N ASP A 32 -1.98 15.13 -17.73
CA ASP A 32 -1.75 13.68 -17.71
C ASP A 32 -1.32 13.16 -16.33
N GLU A 33 -1.31 14.01 -15.29
CA GLU A 33 -0.95 13.63 -13.93
C GLU A 33 -2.20 13.28 -13.10
N GLU A 34 -2.10 12.21 -12.30
CA GLU A 34 -3.16 11.76 -11.40
C GLU A 34 -2.65 11.65 -9.95
N VAL A 35 -3.48 12.08 -9.00
CA VAL A 35 -3.25 11.92 -7.55
C VAL A 35 -4.51 11.35 -6.91
N TYR A 36 -4.34 10.50 -5.91
CA TYR A 36 -5.44 9.92 -5.16
C TYR A 36 -5.51 10.51 -3.76
N LEU A 37 -6.72 10.86 -3.33
CA LEU A 37 -7.03 11.26 -1.97
C LEU A 37 -7.85 10.15 -1.32
N ILE A 38 -7.33 9.66 -0.19
CA ILE A 38 -7.94 8.64 0.66
C ILE A 38 -7.82 9.07 2.12
N SER A 39 -8.63 8.49 3.00
CA SER A 39 -8.49 8.74 4.42
C SER A 39 -7.17 8.15 4.94
N LYS A 40 -6.61 8.77 5.99
CA LYS A 40 -5.45 8.22 6.67
C LYS A 40 -5.73 6.81 7.21
N ALA A 41 -6.93 6.60 7.76
CA ALA A 41 -7.35 5.32 8.32
C ALA A 41 -7.37 4.20 7.26
N ASP A 42 -7.87 4.47 6.06
CA ASP A 42 -7.87 3.48 4.97
C ASP A 42 -6.45 3.13 4.53
N MET A 43 -5.55 4.12 4.52
CA MET A 43 -4.15 3.91 4.15
C MET A 43 -3.41 3.10 5.22
N GLU A 44 -3.68 3.35 6.50
CA GLU A 44 -3.15 2.53 7.60
C GLU A 44 -3.72 1.10 7.58
N LEU A 45 -5.00 0.94 7.22
CA LEU A 45 -5.61 -0.38 7.05
C LEU A 45 -4.97 -1.15 5.89
N LEU A 46 -4.72 -0.49 4.75
CA LEU A 46 -4.03 -1.11 3.62
C LEU A 46 -2.65 -1.64 4.05
N ARG A 47 -1.87 -0.82 4.77
CA ARG A 47 -0.57 -1.25 5.29
C ARG A 47 -0.67 -2.44 6.23
N ALA A 48 -1.66 -2.44 7.13
CA ALA A 48 -1.85 -3.57 8.04
C ALA A 48 -2.21 -4.87 7.29
N VAL A 49 -2.94 -4.77 6.17
CA VAL A 49 -3.24 -5.91 5.30
C VAL A 49 -1.98 -6.38 4.57
N GLU A 50 -1.18 -5.46 4.04
CA GLU A 50 0.12 -5.77 3.40
C GLU A 50 1.06 -6.48 4.39
N ASP A 51 1.22 -5.93 5.61
CA ASP A 51 2.03 -6.54 6.67
C ASP A 51 1.55 -7.96 7.01
N SER A 52 0.23 -8.17 7.08
CA SER A 52 -0.34 -9.49 7.37
C SER A 52 -0.08 -10.48 6.23
N ALA A 53 -0.13 -10.03 4.97
CA ALA A 53 0.13 -10.87 3.80
C ALA A 53 1.61 -11.26 3.74
N ASP A 54 2.51 -10.30 4.00
CA ASP A 54 3.95 -10.53 4.04
C ASP A 54 4.32 -11.52 5.15
N LEU A 55 3.72 -11.40 6.33
CA LEU A 55 3.91 -12.35 7.43
C LEU A 55 3.43 -13.76 7.08
N GLN A 56 2.28 -13.87 6.41
CA GLN A 56 1.77 -15.16 5.96
C GLN A 56 2.73 -15.80 4.96
N GLN A 57 3.20 -15.04 3.97
CA GLN A 57 4.15 -15.53 2.98
C GLN A 57 5.48 -15.97 3.63
N ALA A 58 5.97 -15.21 4.61
CA ALA A 58 7.17 -15.56 5.35
C ALA A 58 7.00 -16.88 6.13
N GLU A 59 5.83 -17.10 6.73
CA GLU A 59 5.50 -18.34 7.44
C GLU A 59 5.45 -19.55 6.49
N GLU A 60 4.83 -19.39 5.32
CA GLU A 60 4.77 -20.43 4.30
C GLU A 60 6.18 -20.84 3.82
N ILE A 61 7.05 -19.86 3.56
CA ILE A 61 8.46 -20.11 3.20
C ILE A 61 9.18 -20.82 4.35
N ARG A 62 8.96 -20.40 5.60
CA ARG A 62 9.56 -21.03 6.78
C ARG A 62 9.18 -22.51 6.89
N GLU A 63 7.91 -22.84 6.67
CA GLU A 63 7.46 -24.23 6.71
C GLU A 63 8.00 -25.07 5.54
N ARG A 64 8.14 -24.49 4.34
CA ARG A 64 8.79 -25.16 3.21
C ARG A 64 10.27 -25.45 3.47
N ILE A 65 10.99 -24.51 4.09
CA ILE A 65 12.38 -24.73 4.54
C ILE A 65 12.43 -25.87 5.57
N ARG A 66 11.52 -25.87 6.55
CA ARG A 66 11.45 -26.91 7.58
C ARG A 66 11.20 -28.31 6.99
N LYS A 67 10.37 -28.40 5.94
CA LYS A 67 10.10 -29.65 5.21
C LYS A 67 11.23 -30.05 4.24
N GLY A 68 12.25 -29.20 4.08
CA GLY A 68 13.35 -29.43 3.14
C GLY A 68 12.99 -29.17 1.67
N GLU A 69 11.84 -28.57 1.41
CA GLU A 69 11.37 -28.22 0.06
C GLU A 69 12.05 -26.94 -0.47
N GLU A 70 12.67 -26.17 0.42
CA GLU A 70 13.37 -24.93 0.12
C GLU A 70 14.62 -24.79 1.00
N LYS A 71 15.66 -24.11 0.50
CA LYS A 71 16.90 -23.90 1.25
C LYS A 71 16.91 -22.50 1.87
N ALA A 72 17.25 -22.41 3.14
CA ALA A 72 17.50 -21.13 3.78
C ALA A 72 18.74 -20.46 3.18
N ALA A 73 18.60 -19.21 2.71
CA ALA A 73 19.73 -18.39 2.31
C ALA A 73 20.38 -17.74 3.54
N PRO A 74 21.71 -17.81 3.70
CA PRO A 74 22.40 -17.07 4.76
C PRO A 74 22.27 -15.56 4.55
N TRP A 75 21.99 -14.82 5.63
CA TRP A 75 21.75 -13.37 5.58
C TRP A 75 22.86 -12.57 4.88
N GLY A 76 24.13 -12.96 5.07
CA GLY A 76 25.28 -12.32 4.41
C GLY A 76 25.41 -12.64 2.92
N ALA A 77 24.78 -13.71 2.41
CA ALA A 77 24.66 -13.96 0.98
C ALA A 77 23.54 -13.08 0.39
N THR A 78 22.37 -13.03 1.03
CA THR A 78 21.23 -12.20 0.63
C THR A 78 21.60 -10.72 0.52
N LYS A 79 22.35 -10.17 1.49
CA LYS A 79 22.83 -8.78 1.43
C LYS A 79 23.70 -8.48 0.22
N ARG A 80 24.64 -9.37 -0.09
CA ARG A 80 25.54 -9.21 -1.25
C ARG A 80 24.78 -9.22 -2.58
N GLU A 81 23.74 -10.05 -2.69
CA GLU A 81 22.88 -10.10 -3.88
C GLU A 81 22.04 -8.83 -4.05
N LEU A 82 21.57 -8.24 -2.94
CA LEU A 82 20.75 -7.03 -2.94
C LEU A 82 21.55 -5.72 -2.99
N GLY A 83 22.89 -5.79 -2.95
CA GLY A 83 23.76 -4.61 -2.92
C GLY A 83 23.67 -3.82 -1.61
N LEU A 84 23.39 -4.50 -0.49
CA LEU A 84 23.26 -3.94 0.86
C LEU A 84 24.43 -4.28 1.79
#